data_AF-A0A497MSM4-F1
#
_entry.id   AF-A0A497MSM4-F1
#
_cell.length_a   1.000
_cell.length_b   1.000
_cell.length_c   1.000
_cell.angle_alpha   90.00
_cell.angle_beta   90.00
_cell.angle_gamma   90.00
#
_symmetry.space_group_name_H-M   'P 1'
#
loop_
_entity.id
_entity.type
_entity.pdbx_description
1 polymer ?
#
loop_
_entity_poly.entity_id
_entity_poly.type
_entity_poly.pdbx_seq_one_letter_code
_entity_poly.pdbx_strand_id
1 'polypeptide(L)'
;MILALSGNDGSGKTTLARRLSTLMRDCGVDVEYREEFKYLLLSYGLRLFGSRVEQERRRFLEGSEEGKVEFKHRLWVLAVLFNSIVENLWFKAFRRGRLTVLDRCLVDHLASFEYLGYVRGFTRKLFLNAPKPLVVVLDADPKVMYERKKRTHRYPLRFYRVQRLRYLQIAKELKLPVVETDRPIEDAVREILRILAVNLSKEEDLVLHVLSDPYGYADSSLLNHVDFKKLNFRYILLEASRNNVEFQIYEKLTNYPLTGEVKGKTEEIREKIGEKFRRILKVIGDIGELFERRGVEYVFFKTLPPFRQLPRDLDVLVDDFAGAVGVLKEKGFRIVKTHRAHPEVSLERDGVEIDLHWGVEWAGRRVLDENEFLSNRVLCRVDGVDVYLPSPEYELTVVLAHSVLQHGYLTLGELHFIRGLVDKYRFDWKKVFIAAERGGWLNGLNILLNIVKVKDLLFYAGKIFGKIPGVKGETALNVSRLTIPVTWLPITVLDSKSLHILRYLLWKICGRLPYNEPEENIEKIL
;
A
#
# COMPACT_ATOMS: atom_id res chain seq x y z
N MET A 1 -5.06 1.11 -13.51
CA MET A 1 -5.88 -0.04 -13.06
C MET A 1 -7.34 0.30 -13.27
N ILE A 2 -8.16 -0.65 -13.72
CA ILE A 2 -9.60 -0.45 -13.90
C ILE A 2 -10.33 -1.50 -13.07
N LEU A 3 -11.18 -1.04 -12.16
CA LEU A 3 -12.04 -1.86 -11.31
C LEU A 3 -13.49 -1.54 -11.67
N ALA A 4 -14.29 -2.55 -11.98
CA ALA A 4 -15.71 -2.42 -12.23
C ALA A 4 -16.52 -3.12 -11.15
N LEU A 5 -17.55 -2.44 -10.64
CA LEU A 5 -18.54 -3.02 -9.74
C LEU A 5 -19.81 -3.31 -10.54
N SER A 6 -20.14 -4.59 -10.67
CA SER A 6 -21.31 -5.09 -11.41
C SER A 6 -22.28 -5.79 -10.46
N GLY A 7 -23.54 -5.94 -10.86
CA GLY A 7 -24.51 -6.66 -10.04
C GLY A 7 -25.94 -6.19 -10.28
N ASN A 8 -26.88 -6.83 -9.61
CA ASN A 8 -28.30 -6.52 -9.79
C ASN A 8 -28.66 -5.11 -9.24
N ASP A 9 -29.78 -4.54 -9.67
CA ASP A 9 -30.25 -3.28 -9.10
C ASP A 9 -30.57 -3.45 -7.62
N GLY A 10 -30.11 -2.51 -6.80
CA GLY A 10 -30.22 -2.62 -5.33
C GLY A 10 -29.04 -3.32 -4.64
N SER A 11 -28.07 -3.87 -5.37
CA SER A 11 -26.85 -4.48 -4.80
C SER A 11 -25.82 -3.48 -4.23
N GLY A 12 -26.07 -2.16 -4.34
CA GLY A 12 -25.21 -1.15 -3.74
C GLY A 12 -24.00 -0.69 -4.59
N LYS A 13 -23.94 -1.02 -5.89
CA LYS A 13 -22.86 -0.60 -6.82
C LYS A 13 -22.43 0.86 -6.69
N THR A 14 -23.35 1.80 -6.89
CA THR A 14 -23.09 3.23 -6.83
C THR A 14 -22.57 3.67 -5.47
N THR A 15 -23.16 3.16 -4.40
CA THR A 15 -22.75 3.47 -3.03
C THR A 15 -21.32 3.01 -2.76
N LEU A 16 -20.99 1.76 -3.11
CA LEU A 16 -19.67 1.19 -2.89
C LEU A 16 -18.62 1.82 -3.80
N ALA A 17 -18.93 2.07 -5.06
CA ALA A 17 -18.03 2.71 -6.01
C ALA A 17 -17.67 4.14 -5.55
N ARG A 18 -18.66 4.92 -5.09
CA ARG A 18 -18.41 6.27 -4.55
C ARG A 18 -17.66 6.23 -3.23
N ARG A 19 -18.00 5.31 -2.33
CA ARG A 19 -17.31 5.15 -1.04
C ARG A 19 -15.84 4.81 -1.24
N LEU A 20 -15.55 3.78 -2.05
CA LEU A 20 -14.19 3.39 -2.41
C LEU A 20 -13.43 4.54 -3.07
N SER A 21 -14.07 5.24 -4.03
CA SER A 21 -13.42 6.36 -4.72
C SER A 21 -13.08 7.50 -3.78
N THR A 22 -13.96 7.82 -2.83
CA THR A 22 -13.74 8.86 -1.84
C THR A 22 -12.61 8.46 -0.90
N LEU A 23 -12.68 7.25 -0.35
CA LEU A 23 -11.66 6.72 0.57
C LEU A 23 -10.26 6.78 -0.04
N MET A 24 -10.10 6.32 -1.30
CA MET A 24 -8.81 6.33 -1.98
C MET A 24 -8.34 7.76 -2.33
N ARG A 25 -9.24 8.68 -2.67
CA ARG A 25 -8.90 10.10 -2.89
C ARG A 25 -8.48 10.81 -1.60
N ASP A 26 -9.09 10.46 -0.47
CA ASP A 26 -8.74 11.01 0.85
C ASP A 26 -7.33 10.58 1.29
N CYS A 27 -6.75 9.58 0.62
CA CYS A 27 -5.34 9.19 0.73
C CYS A 27 -4.46 9.76 -0.38
N GLY A 28 -4.94 10.71 -1.19
CA GLY A 28 -4.19 11.29 -2.29
C GLY A 28 -3.99 10.39 -3.52
N VAL A 29 -4.71 9.28 -3.66
CA VAL A 29 -4.64 8.43 -4.87
C VAL A 29 -5.35 9.11 -6.05
N ASP A 30 -4.78 8.99 -7.25
CA ASP A 30 -5.46 9.43 -8.47
C ASP A 30 -6.62 8.47 -8.82
N VAL A 31 -7.86 8.92 -8.54
CA VAL A 31 -9.07 8.10 -8.75
C VAL A 31 -10.07 8.78 -9.67
N GLU A 32 -10.40 8.10 -10.77
CA GLU A 32 -11.48 8.46 -11.67
C GLU A 32 -12.71 7.60 -11.40
N TYR A 33 -13.82 8.22 -11.00
CA TYR A 33 -15.11 7.54 -10.88
C TYR A 33 -15.93 7.77 -12.15
N ARG A 34 -16.49 6.71 -12.72
CA ARG A 34 -17.40 6.82 -13.87
C ARG A 34 -18.59 5.89 -13.73
N GLU A 35 -19.74 6.40 -14.14
CA GLU A 35 -20.92 5.61 -14.44
C GLU A 35 -20.85 5.22 -15.93
N GLU A 36 -20.82 3.93 -16.25
CA GLU A 36 -20.50 3.42 -17.60
C GLU A 36 -21.52 3.83 -18.68
N PHE A 37 -22.74 4.24 -18.31
CA PHE A 37 -23.78 4.61 -19.27
C PHE A 37 -23.52 5.90 -20.09
N LYS A 38 -22.34 6.53 -19.95
CA LYS A 38 -21.90 7.61 -20.83
C LYS A 38 -21.18 7.02 -22.05
N TYR A 39 -21.96 6.44 -22.97
CA TYR A 39 -21.46 5.91 -24.24
C TYR A 39 -20.58 6.93 -24.98
N LEU A 40 -19.26 6.87 -24.86
CA LEU A 40 -18.38 7.88 -25.43
C LEU A 40 -18.54 7.95 -26.95
N LEU A 41 -18.38 6.85 -27.68
CA LEU A 41 -18.47 6.84 -29.15
C LEU A 41 -19.92 6.86 -29.65
N LEU A 42 -20.78 6.12 -28.96
CA LEU A 42 -22.20 6.05 -29.31
C LEU A 42 -22.87 7.41 -29.09
N SER A 43 -22.47 8.22 -28.10
CA SER A 43 -23.02 9.58 -27.93
C SER A 43 -22.67 10.52 -29.09
N TYR A 44 -21.50 10.37 -29.74
CA TYR A 44 -21.16 11.13 -30.95
C TYR A 44 -21.99 10.67 -32.16
N GLY A 45 -22.18 9.36 -32.35
CA GLY A 45 -23.02 8.82 -33.42
C GLY A 45 -24.51 9.15 -33.22
N LEU A 46 -25.03 9.02 -31.99
CA LEU A 46 -26.43 9.26 -31.64
C LEU A 46 -26.84 10.73 -31.72
N ARG A 47 -25.92 11.66 -31.49
CA ARG A 47 -26.16 13.11 -31.69
C ARG A 47 -26.57 13.46 -33.11
N LEU A 48 -26.17 12.66 -34.11
CA LEU A 48 -26.57 12.84 -35.51
C LEU A 48 -27.99 12.32 -35.81
N PHE A 49 -28.57 11.49 -34.93
CA PHE A 49 -29.86 10.81 -35.17
C PHE A 49 -31.00 11.24 -34.23
N GLY A 50 -30.75 12.15 -33.29
CA GLY A 50 -31.77 12.90 -32.54
C GLY A 50 -32.81 12.07 -31.77
N SER A 51 -34.04 12.60 -31.67
CA SER A 51 -35.15 12.06 -30.86
C SER A 51 -35.68 10.69 -31.29
N ARG A 52 -35.38 10.25 -32.52
CA ARG A 52 -35.78 8.93 -33.04
C ARG A 52 -35.06 7.78 -32.33
N VAL A 53 -33.81 7.97 -31.94
CA VAL A 53 -33.06 6.93 -31.22
C VAL A 53 -33.56 6.77 -29.78
N GLU A 54 -34.00 7.85 -29.14
CA GLU A 54 -34.56 7.77 -27.78
C GLU A 54 -35.88 6.98 -27.75
N GLN A 55 -36.72 7.13 -28.78
CA GLN A 55 -37.96 6.35 -28.94
C GLN A 55 -37.67 4.88 -29.23
N GLU A 56 -36.74 4.58 -30.14
CA GLU A 56 -36.30 3.21 -30.44
C GLU A 56 -35.60 2.55 -29.26
N ARG A 57 -34.87 3.32 -28.45
CA ARG A 57 -34.27 2.85 -27.20
C ARG A 57 -35.33 2.47 -26.16
N ARG A 58 -36.45 3.21 -26.08
CA ARG A 58 -37.59 2.82 -25.22
C ARG A 58 -38.21 1.51 -25.69
N ARG A 59 -38.47 1.36 -27.00
CA ARG A 59 -38.93 0.09 -27.60
C ARG A 59 -37.96 -1.06 -27.36
N PHE A 60 -36.65 -0.80 -27.44
CA PHE A 60 -35.62 -1.79 -27.14
C PHE A 60 -35.65 -2.22 -25.66
N LEU A 61 -35.92 -1.31 -24.73
CA LEU A 61 -36.01 -1.56 -23.29
C LEU A 61 -37.31 -2.28 -22.87
N GLU A 62 -38.36 -2.18 -23.69
CA GLU A 62 -39.62 -2.94 -23.51
C GLU A 62 -39.43 -4.45 -23.78
N GLY A 63 -38.34 -4.82 -24.47
CA GLY A 63 -37.96 -6.21 -24.74
C GLY A 63 -38.60 -6.77 -26.01
N SER A 64 -38.09 -7.90 -26.52
CA SER A 64 -38.69 -8.57 -27.68
C SER A 64 -39.82 -9.49 -27.24
N GLU A 65 -41.07 -9.20 -27.63
CA GLU A 65 -42.12 -10.21 -27.64
C GLU A 65 -41.79 -11.27 -28.72
N GLU A 66 -42.01 -12.55 -28.37
CA GLU A 66 -42.05 -13.67 -29.33
C GLU A 66 -40.80 -13.89 -30.22
N GLY A 67 -39.60 -13.77 -29.66
CA GLY A 67 -38.38 -14.38 -30.24
C GLY A 67 -37.88 -13.81 -31.58
N LYS A 68 -38.58 -12.84 -32.19
CA LYS A 68 -38.12 -12.11 -33.39
C LYS A 68 -37.34 -10.87 -32.98
N VAL A 69 -36.06 -11.05 -32.69
CA VAL A 69 -35.14 -9.92 -32.49
C VAL A 69 -34.83 -9.27 -33.84
N GLU A 70 -35.32 -8.04 -34.04
CA GLU A 70 -35.03 -7.23 -35.22
C GLU A 70 -33.51 -7.06 -35.44
N PHE A 71 -33.08 -7.05 -36.70
CA PHE A 71 -31.66 -6.96 -37.07
C PHE A 71 -30.97 -5.72 -36.47
N LYS A 72 -31.67 -4.57 -36.41
CA LYS A 72 -31.18 -3.33 -35.78
C LYS A 72 -30.86 -3.50 -34.29
N HIS A 73 -31.63 -4.31 -33.55
CA HIS A 73 -31.39 -4.58 -32.13
C HIS A 73 -30.16 -5.48 -31.94
N ARG A 74 -29.90 -6.41 -32.87
CA ARG A 74 -28.65 -7.19 -32.88
C ARG A 74 -27.44 -6.31 -33.18
N LEU A 75 -27.56 -5.39 -34.15
CA LEU A 75 -26.49 -4.44 -34.48
C LEU A 75 -26.19 -3.51 -33.29
N TRP A 76 -27.21 -3.07 -32.57
CA TRP A 76 -27.07 -2.27 -31.35
C TRP A 76 -26.28 -3.00 -30.27
N VAL A 77 -26.63 -4.26 -29.98
CA VAL A 77 -25.90 -5.09 -29.01
C VAL A 77 -24.42 -5.23 -29.37
N LEU A 78 -24.11 -5.43 -30.66
CA LEU A 78 -22.72 -5.49 -31.15
C LEU A 78 -22.01 -4.14 -31.06
N ALA A 79 -22.72 -3.03 -31.32
CA ALA A 79 -22.16 -1.68 -31.18
C ALA A 79 -21.81 -1.36 -29.71
N VAL A 80 -22.67 -1.76 -28.75
CA VAL A 80 -22.39 -1.62 -27.32
C VAL A 80 -21.18 -2.47 -26.91
N LEU A 81 -21.10 -3.70 -27.39
CA LEU A 81 -19.94 -4.57 -27.17
C LEU A 81 -18.64 -3.91 -27.69
N PHE A 82 -18.66 -3.44 -28.93
CA PHE A 82 -17.50 -2.78 -29.55
C PHE A 82 -17.09 -1.51 -28.79
N ASN A 83 -18.05 -0.65 -28.43
CA ASN A 83 -17.78 0.56 -27.64
C ASN A 83 -17.10 0.21 -26.31
N SER A 84 -17.62 -0.80 -25.60
CA SER A 84 -17.06 -1.22 -24.30
C SER A 84 -15.62 -1.75 -24.43
N ILE A 85 -15.33 -2.47 -25.51
CA ILE A 85 -13.97 -2.96 -25.81
C ILE A 85 -13.03 -1.77 -26.08
N VAL A 86 -13.43 -0.84 -26.95
CA VAL A 86 -12.62 0.34 -27.28
C VAL A 86 -12.37 1.20 -26.05
N GLU A 87 -13.39 1.42 -25.22
CA GLU A 87 -13.26 2.19 -23.98
C GLU A 87 -12.29 1.52 -22.98
N ASN A 88 -12.38 0.20 -22.79
CA ASN A 88 -11.44 -0.55 -21.95
C ASN A 88 -10.00 -0.46 -22.48
N LEU A 89 -9.80 -0.54 -23.80
CA LEU A 89 -8.48 -0.39 -24.42
C LEU A 89 -7.95 1.03 -24.26
N TRP A 90 -8.81 2.04 -24.45
CA TRP A 90 -8.46 3.45 -24.25
C TRP A 90 -7.98 3.71 -22.82
N PHE A 91 -8.72 3.24 -21.81
CA PHE A 91 -8.30 3.40 -20.42
C PHE A 91 -6.97 2.71 -20.12
N LYS A 92 -6.75 1.50 -20.64
CA LYS A 92 -5.48 0.78 -20.48
C LYS A 92 -4.30 1.51 -21.15
N ALA A 93 -4.53 2.17 -22.28
CA ALA A 93 -3.50 2.90 -23.02
C ALA A 93 -3.18 4.27 -22.40
N PHE A 94 -4.21 5.06 -22.09
CA PHE A 94 -4.06 6.49 -21.79
C PHE A 94 -4.22 6.86 -20.30
N ARG A 95 -4.68 5.95 -19.45
CA ARG A 95 -4.85 6.18 -17.99
C ARG A 95 -3.96 5.26 -17.14
N ARG A 96 -2.73 5.01 -17.61
CA ARG A 96 -1.74 4.23 -16.86
C ARG A 96 -1.42 4.93 -15.53
N GLY A 97 -1.44 4.15 -14.45
CA GLY A 97 -1.16 4.63 -13.09
C GLY A 97 -2.33 5.26 -12.33
N ARG A 98 -3.48 5.45 -12.97
CA ARG A 98 -4.73 5.90 -12.34
C ARG A 98 -5.58 4.71 -11.89
N LEU A 99 -6.31 4.85 -10.79
CA LEU A 99 -7.38 3.92 -10.42
C LEU A 99 -8.71 4.40 -11.04
N THR A 100 -9.24 3.67 -12.01
CA THR A 100 -10.56 3.95 -12.59
C THR A 100 -11.58 3.02 -11.96
N VAL A 101 -12.59 3.58 -11.27
CA VAL A 101 -13.69 2.83 -10.67
C VAL A 101 -14.94 3.02 -11.53
N LEU A 102 -15.38 1.93 -12.16
CA LEU A 102 -16.57 1.89 -13.00
C LEU A 102 -17.76 1.37 -12.18
N ASP A 103 -18.82 2.18 -12.12
CA ASP A 103 -20.14 1.76 -11.70
C ASP A 103 -20.86 1.14 -12.90
N ARG A 104 -20.84 -0.19 -12.96
CA ARG A 104 -21.21 -1.08 -14.06
C ARG A 104 -20.11 -1.31 -15.11
N CYS A 105 -20.12 -2.49 -15.71
CA CYS A 105 -19.32 -2.82 -16.88
C CYS A 105 -20.14 -3.61 -17.93
N LEU A 106 -19.47 -4.03 -19.00
CA LEU A 106 -19.97 -4.99 -20.00
C LEU A 106 -20.75 -6.20 -19.42
N VAL A 107 -20.45 -6.64 -18.19
CA VAL A 107 -21.20 -7.70 -17.50
C VAL A 107 -22.65 -7.30 -17.23
N ASP A 108 -22.90 -6.04 -16.86
CA ASP A 108 -24.26 -5.52 -16.64
C ASP A 108 -25.04 -5.43 -17.96
N HIS A 109 -24.37 -5.09 -19.07
CA HIS A 109 -24.95 -5.14 -20.41
C HIS A 109 -25.29 -6.58 -20.83
N LEU A 110 -24.39 -7.54 -20.61
CA LEU A 110 -24.64 -8.95 -20.88
C LEU A 110 -25.89 -9.45 -20.13
N ALA A 111 -25.94 -9.24 -18.82
CA ALA A 111 -27.07 -9.68 -18.00
C ALA A 111 -28.40 -9.06 -18.47
N SER A 112 -28.39 -7.77 -18.79
CA SER A 112 -29.57 -7.05 -19.28
C SER A 112 -30.04 -7.55 -20.65
N PHE A 113 -29.13 -7.73 -21.60
CA PHE A 113 -29.47 -8.20 -22.94
C PHE A 113 -29.89 -9.66 -22.99
N GLU A 114 -29.40 -10.50 -22.08
CA GLU A 114 -29.87 -11.87 -21.93
C GLU A 114 -31.28 -11.93 -21.34
N TYR A 115 -31.58 -11.09 -20.34
CA TYR A 115 -32.92 -10.94 -19.79
C TYR A 115 -33.93 -10.49 -20.86
N LEU A 116 -33.55 -9.52 -21.70
CA LEU A 116 -34.38 -9.01 -22.80
C LEU A 116 -34.44 -9.95 -24.02
N GLY A 117 -33.68 -11.05 -24.01
CA GLY A 117 -33.69 -12.05 -25.09
C GLY A 117 -32.83 -11.73 -26.32
N TYR A 118 -32.04 -10.65 -26.28
CA TYR A 118 -31.22 -10.20 -27.41
C TYR A 118 -29.89 -10.95 -27.57
N VAL A 119 -29.37 -11.53 -26.49
CA VAL A 119 -28.09 -12.25 -26.48
C VAL A 119 -28.33 -13.73 -26.23
N ARG A 120 -27.93 -14.59 -27.18
CA ARG A 120 -28.04 -16.06 -27.12
C ARG A 120 -26.90 -16.70 -27.93
N GLY A 121 -26.50 -17.92 -27.55
CA GLY A 121 -25.55 -18.74 -28.32
C GLY A 121 -24.21 -18.03 -28.61
N PHE A 122 -23.94 -17.73 -29.89
CA PHE A 122 -22.68 -17.11 -30.32
C PHE A 122 -22.47 -15.70 -29.78
N THR A 123 -23.49 -14.83 -29.78
CA THR A 123 -23.35 -13.45 -29.27
C THR A 123 -23.01 -13.43 -27.79
N ARG A 124 -23.55 -14.39 -27.03
CA ARG A 124 -23.18 -14.58 -25.62
C ARG A 124 -21.70 -14.92 -25.46
N LYS A 125 -21.18 -15.84 -26.28
CA LYS A 125 -19.76 -16.20 -26.27
C LYS A 125 -18.87 -14.99 -26.56
N LEU A 126 -19.28 -14.10 -27.49
CA LEU A 126 -18.55 -12.86 -27.75
C LEU A 126 -18.44 -11.97 -26.51
N PHE A 127 -19.55 -11.74 -25.80
CA PHE A 127 -19.53 -10.94 -24.58
C PHE A 127 -18.67 -11.57 -23.47
N LEU A 128 -18.77 -12.89 -23.29
CA LEU A 128 -17.99 -13.62 -22.28
C LEU A 128 -16.49 -13.59 -22.57
N ASN A 129 -16.09 -13.65 -23.84
CA ASN A 129 -14.69 -13.64 -24.25
C ASN A 129 -14.11 -12.24 -24.47
N ALA A 130 -14.95 -11.20 -24.50
CA ALA A 130 -14.49 -9.83 -24.67
C ALA A 130 -13.54 -9.40 -23.53
N PRO A 131 -12.51 -8.58 -23.82
CA PRO A 131 -11.63 -8.02 -22.80
C PRO A 131 -12.42 -7.22 -21.76
N LYS A 132 -12.18 -7.52 -20.48
CA LYS A 132 -12.82 -6.87 -19.33
C LYS A 132 -11.77 -6.26 -18.39
N PRO A 133 -12.14 -5.26 -17.59
CA PRO A 133 -11.35 -4.83 -16.45
C PRO A 133 -11.43 -5.88 -15.31
N LEU A 134 -10.85 -5.59 -14.15
CA LEU A 134 -11.14 -6.37 -12.95
C LEU A 134 -12.60 -6.13 -12.57
N VAL A 135 -13.45 -7.16 -12.65
CA VAL A 135 -14.87 -7.06 -12.34
C VAL A 135 -15.17 -7.73 -11.01
N VAL A 136 -15.84 -7.01 -10.12
CA VAL A 136 -16.37 -7.54 -8.86
C VAL A 136 -17.89 -7.55 -8.96
N VAL A 137 -18.48 -8.73 -8.75
CA VAL A 137 -19.94 -8.90 -8.76
C VAL A 137 -20.47 -8.73 -7.35
N LEU A 138 -21.37 -7.76 -7.16
CA LEU A 138 -22.02 -7.49 -5.89
C LEU A 138 -23.32 -8.28 -5.77
N ASP A 139 -23.41 -9.11 -4.73
CA ASP A 139 -24.58 -9.92 -4.43
C ASP A 139 -25.30 -9.47 -3.16
N ALA A 140 -26.61 -9.67 -3.13
CA ALA A 140 -27.49 -9.42 -1.99
C ALA A 140 -28.73 -10.29 -2.11
N ASP A 141 -29.46 -10.49 -1.01
CA ASP A 141 -30.73 -11.19 -1.03
C ASP A 141 -31.73 -10.42 -1.93
N PRO A 142 -32.47 -11.10 -2.82
CA PRO A 142 -33.43 -10.46 -3.69
C PRO A 142 -34.48 -9.59 -2.97
N LYS A 143 -34.87 -9.96 -1.75
CA LYS A 143 -35.79 -9.15 -0.93
C LYS A 143 -35.11 -7.86 -0.48
N VAL A 144 -33.86 -7.93 -0.03
CA VAL A 144 -33.07 -6.75 0.36
C VAL A 144 -32.91 -5.79 -0.82
N MET A 145 -32.57 -6.31 -2.01
CA MET A 145 -32.44 -5.51 -3.23
C MET A 145 -33.76 -4.87 -3.66
N TYR A 146 -34.86 -5.62 -3.59
CA TYR A 146 -36.21 -5.12 -3.86
C TYR A 146 -36.58 -3.99 -2.89
N GLU A 147 -36.39 -4.19 -1.59
CA GLU A 147 -36.69 -3.21 -0.55
C GLU A 147 -35.91 -1.90 -0.75
N ARG A 148 -34.62 -1.99 -1.12
CA ARG A 148 -33.79 -0.83 -1.45
C ARG A 148 -34.27 -0.04 -2.67
N LYS A 149 -35.02 -0.66 -3.59
CA LYS A 149 -35.38 -0.07 -4.90
C LYS A 149 -36.88 0.06 -5.16
N LYS A 150 -37.77 -0.51 -4.35
CA LYS A 150 -39.24 -0.51 -4.57
C LYS A 150 -39.87 0.86 -4.75
N ARG A 151 -39.26 1.91 -4.17
CA ARG A 151 -39.72 3.30 -4.33
C ARG A 151 -39.26 3.96 -5.63
N THR A 152 -38.24 3.42 -6.28
CA THR A 152 -37.58 4.02 -7.46
C THR A 152 -37.74 3.19 -8.73
N HIS A 153 -37.94 1.88 -8.62
CA HIS A 153 -38.07 0.95 -9.74
C HIS A 153 -39.36 0.13 -9.55
N ARG A 154 -40.10 -0.10 -10.64
CA ARG A 154 -41.37 -0.85 -10.64
C ARG A 154 -41.20 -2.33 -11.01
N TYR A 155 -40.06 -2.92 -10.69
CA TYR A 155 -39.82 -4.34 -10.99
C TYR A 155 -40.39 -5.25 -9.87
N PRO A 156 -41.04 -6.37 -10.22
CA PRO A 156 -41.53 -7.33 -9.22
C PRO A 156 -40.36 -8.09 -8.56
N LEU A 157 -40.56 -8.63 -7.36
CA LEU A 157 -39.53 -9.43 -6.67
C LEU A 157 -38.97 -10.58 -7.52
N ARG A 158 -39.79 -11.17 -8.40
CA ARG A 158 -39.37 -12.22 -9.34
C ARG A 158 -38.23 -11.75 -10.26
N PHE A 159 -38.24 -10.50 -10.71
CA PHE A 159 -37.16 -9.92 -11.52
C PHE A 159 -35.83 -9.98 -10.77
N TYR A 160 -35.81 -9.57 -9.50
CA TYR A 160 -34.60 -9.57 -8.69
C TYR A 160 -34.04 -10.98 -8.48
N ARG A 161 -34.91 -11.99 -8.30
CA ARG A 161 -34.50 -13.40 -8.21
C ARG A 161 -33.84 -13.89 -9.50
N VAL A 162 -34.48 -13.66 -10.65
CA VAL A 162 -33.97 -14.09 -11.96
C VAL A 162 -32.64 -13.40 -12.28
N GLN A 163 -32.57 -12.08 -12.09
CA GLN A 163 -31.35 -11.32 -12.35
C GLN A 163 -30.21 -11.70 -11.42
N ARG A 164 -30.47 -11.95 -10.13
CA ARG A 164 -29.43 -12.43 -9.19
C ARG A 164 -28.79 -13.72 -9.69
N LEU A 165 -29.61 -14.72 -10.04
CA LEU A 165 -29.12 -16.00 -10.57
C LEU A 165 -28.28 -15.80 -11.83
N ARG A 166 -28.67 -14.85 -12.69
CA ARG A 166 -27.92 -14.51 -13.89
C ARG A 166 -26.53 -13.96 -13.58
N TYR A 167 -26.42 -12.97 -12.68
CA TYR A 167 -25.13 -12.42 -12.28
C TYR A 167 -24.22 -13.47 -11.63
N LEU A 168 -24.76 -14.31 -10.75
CA LEU A 168 -24.01 -15.40 -10.11
C LEU A 168 -23.53 -16.44 -11.13
N GLN A 169 -24.36 -16.76 -12.14
CA GLN A 169 -23.95 -17.64 -13.23
C GLN A 169 -22.79 -17.03 -14.03
N ILE A 170 -22.91 -15.75 -14.42
CA ILE A 170 -21.84 -15.05 -15.14
C ILE A 170 -20.56 -15.00 -14.31
N ALA A 171 -20.66 -14.72 -13.00
CA ALA A 171 -19.53 -14.71 -12.08
C ALA A 171 -18.84 -16.07 -12.03
N LYS A 172 -19.60 -17.16 -11.92
CA LYS A 172 -19.06 -18.53 -11.91
C LYS A 172 -18.35 -18.87 -13.23
N GLU A 173 -18.97 -18.57 -14.38
CA GLU A 173 -18.41 -18.87 -15.69
C GLU A 173 -17.12 -18.09 -15.97
N LEU A 174 -17.05 -16.83 -15.53
CA LEU A 174 -15.90 -15.96 -15.71
C LEU A 174 -14.91 -16.01 -14.53
N LYS A 175 -15.18 -16.85 -13.51
CA LYS A 175 -14.41 -16.92 -12.25
C LYS A 175 -14.20 -15.54 -11.60
N LEU A 176 -15.23 -14.70 -11.62
CA LEU A 176 -15.19 -13.36 -11.04
C LEU A 176 -15.40 -13.43 -9.52
N PRO A 177 -14.71 -12.59 -8.74
CA PRO A 177 -14.99 -12.46 -7.32
C PRO A 177 -16.40 -11.92 -7.09
N VAL A 178 -17.08 -12.51 -6.11
CA VAL A 178 -18.42 -12.11 -5.65
C VAL A 178 -18.29 -11.54 -4.26
N VAL A 179 -18.85 -10.35 -4.02
CA VAL A 179 -18.84 -9.67 -2.72
C VAL A 179 -20.27 -9.55 -2.23
N GLU A 180 -20.53 -10.08 -1.04
CA GLU A 180 -21.84 -9.95 -0.39
C GLU A 180 -22.05 -8.54 0.16
N THR A 181 -23.26 -8.01 -0.05
CA THR A 181 -23.66 -6.64 0.30
C THR A 181 -24.91 -6.57 1.17
N ASP A 182 -25.30 -7.70 1.77
CA ASP A 182 -26.32 -7.79 2.82
C ASP A 182 -25.77 -7.43 4.22
N ARG A 183 -24.47 -7.17 4.29
CA ARG A 183 -23.70 -6.79 5.49
C ARG A 183 -23.35 -5.29 5.47
N PRO A 184 -22.74 -4.75 6.54
CA PRO A 184 -22.31 -3.35 6.58
C PRO A 184 -21.43 -2.96 5.38
N ILE A 185 -21.60 -1.72 4.92
CA ILE A 185 -20.89 -1.18 3.74
C ILE A 185 -19.37 -1.30 3.89
N GLU A 186 -18.84 -1.04 5.09
CA GLU A 186 -17.40 -1.06 5.35
C GLU A 186 -16.79 -2.47 5.21
N ASP A 187 -17.55 -3.53 5.47
CA ASP A 187 -17.08 -4.91 5.27
C ASP A 187 -16.97 -5.25 3.78
N ALA A 188 -17.97 -4.82 2.99
CA ALA A 188 -17.90 -4.95 1.54
C ALA A 188 -16.78 -4.10 0.93
N VAL A 189 -16.53 -2.88 1.44
CA VAL A 189 -15.38 -2.06 1.01
C VAL A 189 -14.06 -2.75 1.33
N ARG A 190 -13.90 -3.32 2.53
CA ARG A 190 -12.70 -4.07 2.91
C ARG A 190 -12.44 -5.25 1.98
N GLU A 191 -13.49 -6.00 1.61
CA GLU A 191 -13.34 -7.11 0.67
C GLU A 191 -12.94 -6.65 -0.74
N ILE A 192 -13.50 -5.53 -1.22
CA ILE A 192 -13.09 -4.93 -2.48
C ILE A 192 -11.62 -4.47 -2.43
N LEU A 193 -11.17 -3.90 -1.30
CA LEU A 193 -9.76 -3.52 -1.10
C LEU A 193 -8.83 -4.73 -1.13
N ARG A 194 -9.22 -5.87 -0.53
CA ARG A 194 -8.45 -7.12 -0.62
C ARG A 194 -8.32 -7.60 -2.07
N ILE A 195 -9.44 -7.63 -2.80
CA ILE A 195 -9.45 -8.00 -4.22
C ILE A 195 -8.53 -7.07 -5.01
N LEU A 196 -8.56 -5.77 -4.71
CA LEU A 196 -7.67 -4.79 -5.35
C LEU A 196 -6.19 -5.06 -5.01
N ALA A 197 -5.85 -5.32 -3.74
CA ALA A 197 -4.50 -5.62 -3.31
C ALA A 197 -3.94 -6.87 -3.99
N VAL A 198 -4.71 -7.96 -4.05
CA VAL A 198 -4.32 -9.21 -4.72
C VAL A 198 -4.08 -9.00 -6.21
N ASN A 199 -4.91 -8.21 -6.89
CA ASN A 199 -4.79 -7.99 -8.33
C ASN A 199 -3.75 -6.93 -8.72
N LEU A 200 -3.29 -6.11 -7.78
CA LEU A 200 -2.27 -5.09 -8.01
C LEU A 200 -0.86 -5.54 -7.60
N SER A 201 -0.75 -6.54 -6.75
CA SER A 201 0.51 -7.01 -6.18
C SER A 201 0.95 -8.30 -6.86
N LYS A 202 2.26 -8.53 -6.95
CA LYS A 202 2.77 -9.88 -7.19
C LYS A 202 2.70 -10.71 -5.91
N GLU A 203 2.71 -12.03 -6.03
CA GLU A 203 2.56 -12.94 -4.89
C GLU A 203 3.66 -12.73 -3.83
N GLU A 204 4.92 -12.52 -4.24
CA GLU A 204 6.01 -12.25 -3.29
C GLU A 204 5.82 -10.95 -2.50
N ASP A 205 5.25 -9.91 -3.13
CA ASP A 205 5.00 -8.63 -2.46
C ASP A 205 3.86 -8.75 -1.44
N LEU A 206 2.84 -9.57 -1.73
CA LEU A 206 1.80 -9.91 -0.76
C LEU A 206 2.41 -10.62 0.45
N VAL A 207 3.29 -11.60 0.22
CA VAL A 207 3.99 -12.31 1.29
C VAL A 207 4.81 -11.34 2.13
N LEU A 208 5.58 -10.46 1.49
CA LEU A 208 6.36 -9.43 2.20
C LEU A 208 5.46 -8.52 3.02
N HIS A 209 4.37 -7.99 2.45
CA HIS A 209 3.45 -7.11 3.16
C HIS A 209 2.78 -7.79 4.36
N VAL A 210 2.29 -9.02 4.20
CA VAL A 210 1.50 -9.73 5.22
C VAL A 210 2.41 -10.32 6.30
N LEU A 211 3.47 -11.03 5.92
CA LEU A 211 4.33 -11.70 6.91
C LEU A 211 5.21 -10.69 7.65
N SER A 212 5.57 -9.54 7.06
CA SER A 212 6.39 -8.54 7.75
C SER A 212 5.66 -7.81 8.87
N ASP A 213 4.33 -7.91 8.99
CA ASP A 213 3.57 -7.12 9.96
C ASP A 213 3.81 -7.58 11.41
N PRO A 214 4.50 -6.79 12.26
CA PRO A 214 4.82 -7.23 13.61
C PRO A 214 3.61 -7.22 14.55
N TYR A 215 2.50 -6.56 14.16
CA TYR A 215 1.35 -6.34 15.04
C TYR A 215 0.16 -7.29 14.81
N GLY A 216 0.21 -8.12 13.77
CA GLY A 216 -0.86 -9.08 13.45
C GLY A 216 -2.15 -8.43 12.94
N TYR A 217 -2.07 -7.21 12.42
CA TYR A 217 -3.16 -6.49 11.75
C TYR A 217 -3.27 -6.83 10.26
N ALA A 218 -2.25 -7.46 9.70
CA ALA A 218 -2.25 -7.87 8.31
C ALA A 218 -3.35 -8.87 8.01
N ASP A 219 -4.00 -8.69 6.86
CA ASP A 219 -5.06 -9.58 6.44
C ASP A 219 -4.50 -10.89 5.87
N SER A 220 -4.50 -11.94 6.70
CA SER A 220 -3.98 -13.26 6.32
C SER A 220 -4.73 -13.88 5.14
N SER A 221 -5.97 -13.48 4.87
CA SER A 221 -6.74 -13.98 3.72
C SER A 221 -6.12 -13.61 2.37
N LEU A 222 -5.27 -12.58 2.33
CA LEU A 222 -4.50 -12.21 1.13
C LEU A 222 -3.57 -13.35 0.67
N LEU A 223 -3.10 -14.19 1.60
CA LEU A 223 -2.21 -15.31 1.29
C LEU A 223 -2.94 -16.53 0.73
N ASN A 224 -4.28 -16.57 0.78
CA ASN A 224 -5.06 -17.65 0.18
C ASN A 224 -4.91 -17.72 -1.36
N HIS A 225 -4.43 -16.63 -1.97
CA HIS A 225 -4.19 -16.53 -3.40
C HIS A 225 -2.73 -16.79 -3.80
N VAL A 226 -1.87 -17.14 -2.84
CA VAL A 226 -0.43 -17.32 -3.06
C VAL A 226 -0.09 -18.81 -3.20
N ASP A 227 0.63 -19.17 -4.27
CA ASP A 227 1.19 -20.52 -4.43
C ASP A 227 2.63 -20.55 -3.90
N PHE A 228 2.77 -20.88 -2.61
CA PHE A 228 4.07 -20.92 -1.93
C PHE A 228 5.12 -21.81 -2.62
N LYS A 229 4.72 -22.80 -3.42
CA LYS A 229 5.65 -23.68 -4.14
C LYS A 229 6.30 -23.01 -5.35
N LYS A 230 5.73 -21.92 -5.86
CA LYS A 230 6.21 -21.19 -7.05
C LYS A 230 6.92 -19.88 -6.73
N LEU A 231 6.97 -19.50 -5.46
CA LEU A 231 7.53 -18.23 -5.03
C LEU A 231 9.04 -18.15 -5.28
N ASN A 232 9.50 -16.96 -5.66
CA ASN A 232 10.93 -16.65 -5.65
C ASN A 232 11.42 -16.35 -4.21
N PHE A 233 11.85 -17.39 -3.50
CA PHE A 233 12.34 -17.24 -2.12
C PHE A 233 13.58 -16.38 -2.00
N ARG A 234 14.49 -16.43 -2.98
CA ARG A 234 15.67 -15.53 -2.99
C ARG A 234 15.22 -14.07 -3.01
N TYR A 235 14.23 -13.73 -3.82
CA TYR A 235 13.65 -12.39 -3.85
C TYR A 235 13.04 -12.01 -2.50
N ILE A 236 12.20 -12.88 -1.90
CA ILE A 236 11.56 -12.60 -0.61
C ILE A 236 12.61 -12.37 0.49
N LEU A 237 13.63 -13.22 0.58
CA LEU A 237 14.63 -13.13 1.63
C LEU A 237 15.51 -11.88 1.48
N LEU A 238 15.91 -11.52 0.25
CA LEU A 238 16.66 -10.29 -0.02
C LEU A 238 15.83 -9.03 0.24
N GLU A 239 14.59 -8.98 -0.23
CA GLU A 239 13.72 -7.83 0.01
C GLU A 239 13.32 -7.67 1.46
N ALA A 240 13.15 -8.78 2.21
CA ALA A 240 12.95 -8.71 3.65
C ALA A 240 14.12 -7.96 4.32
N SER A 241 15.34 -8.20 3.87
CA SER A 241 16.53 -7.50 4.36
C SER A 241 16.60 -6.05 3.90
N ARG A 242 16.32 -5.76 2.61
CA ARG A 242 16.23 -4.37 2.11
C ARG A 242 15.17 -3.54 2.81
N ASN A 243 14.10 -4.18 3.28
CA ASN A 243 13.02 -3.51 3.99
C ASN A 243 13.20 -3.54 5.52
N ASN A 244 14.30 -4.11 6.03
CA ASN A 244 14.56 -4.32 7.45
C ASN A 244 13.40 -5.01 8.20
N VAL A 245 12.86 -6.09 7.64
CA VAL A 245 11.75 -6.88 8.21
C VAL A 245 12.09 -8.38 8.30
N GLU A 246 13.38 -8.70 8.37
CA GLU A 246 13.88 -10.07 8.38
C GLU A 246 13.28 -10.91 9.49
N PHE A 247 13.30 -10.40 10.72
CA PHE A 247 12.78 -11.14 11.88
C PHE A 247 11.32 -11.56 11.65
N GLN A 248 10.47 -10.62 11.23
CA GLN A 248 9.05 -10.87 11.02
C GLN A 248 8.81 -11.88 9.89
N ILE A 249 9.54 -11.74 8.78
CA ILE A 249 9.40 -12.65 7.64
C ILE A 249 9.89 -14.04 8.03
N TYR A 250 11.11 -14.18 8.54
CA TYR A 250 11.73 -15.49 8.73
C TYR A 250 11.07 -16.29 9.84
N GLU A 251 10.62 -15.63 10.92
CA GLU A 251 9.87 -16.31 11.99
C GLU A 251 8.52 -16.85 11.52
N LYS A 252 7.86 -16.18 10.57
CA LYS A 252 6.54 -16.59 10.09
C LYS A 252 6.60 -17.48 8.86
N LEU A 253 7.61 -17.33 8.01
CA LEU A 253 7.75 -18.07 6.76
C LEU A 253 7.93 -19.58 7.01
N THR A 254 8.54 -19.96 8.13
CA THR A 254 8.70 -21.36 8.57
C THR A 254 7.38 -22.08 8.84
N ASN A 255 6.27 -21.35 9.02
CA ASN A 255 4.93 -21.93 9.20
C ASN A 255 4.26 -22.33 7.87
N TYR A 256 4.90 -22.07 6.74
CA TYR A 256 4.38 -22.37 5.40
C TYR A 256 5.13 -23.55 4.77
N PRO A 257 4.54 -24.23 3.77
CA PRO A 257 5.15 -25.40 3.14
C PRO A 257 6.34 -25.00 2.25
N LEU A 258 7.52 -24.86 2.87
CA LEU A 258 8.79 -24.60 2.20
C LEU A 258 9.45 -25.91 1.74
N THR A 259 10.26 -25.83 0.67
CA THR A 259 11.15 -26.94 0.30
C THR A 259 12.29 -27.09 1.32
N GLY A 260 12.92 -28.27 1.37
CA GLY A 260 13.98 -28.55 2.36
C GLY A 260 15.16 -27.58 2.28
N GLU A 261 15.61 -27.25 1.07
CA GLU A 261 16.70 -26.27 0.87
C GLU A 261 16.33 -24.88 1.37
N VAL A 262 15.14 -24.38 1.01
CA VAL A 262 14.67 -23.05 1.40
C VAL A 262 14.50 -22.96 2.90
N LYS A 263 13.96 -24.01 3.53
CA LYS A 263 13.81 -24.08 4.98
C LYS A 263 15.16 -24.01 5.67
N GLY A 264 16.13 -24.81 5.23
CA GLY A 264 17.49 -24.80 5.79
C GLY A 264 18.18 -23.43 5.68
N LYS A 265 18.13 -22.79 4.51
CA LYS A 265 18.67 -21.43 4.32
C LYS A 265 17.97 -20.39 5.21
N THR A 266 16.65 -20.48 5.36
CA THR A 266 15.87 -19.56 6.20
C THR A 266 16.25 -19.71 7.69
N GLU A 267 16.44 -20.94 8.16
CA GLU A 267 16.87 -21.23 9.54
C GLU A 267 18.29 -20.73 9.80
N GLU A 268 19.23 -20.97 8.88
CA GLU A 268 20.62 -20.46 8.99
C GLU A 268 20.65 -18.93 9.06
N ILE A 269 19.90 -18.25 8.17
CA ILE A 269 19.81 -16.79 8.17
C ILE A 269 19.25 -16.27 9.51
N ARG A 270 18.18 -16.91 10.02
CA ARG A 270 17.54 -16.52 11.27
C ARG A 270 18.52 -16.59 12.45
N GLU A 271 19.34 -17.63 12.51
CA GLU A 271 20.36 -17.78 13.56
C GLU A 271 21.40 -16.66 13.50
N LYS A 272 22.01 -16.42 12.33
CA LYS A 272 23.03 -15.38 12.16
C LYS A 272 22.51 -13.97 12.48
N ILE A 273 21.28 -13.67 12.06
CA ILE A 273 20.64 -12.38 12.39
C ILE A 273 20.38 -12.27 13.89
N GLY A 274 19.93 -13.34 14.54
CA GLY A 274 19.72 -13.37 15.99
C GLY A 274 21.02 -13.18 16.78
N GLU A 275 22.14 -13.73 16.31
CA GLU A 275 23.47 -13.47 16.89
C GLU A 275 23.92 -12.02 16.71
N LYS A 276 23.81 -11.47 15.49
CA LYS A 276 24.17 -10.08 15.20
C LYS A 276 23.34 -9.11 16.05
N PHE A 277 22.03 -9.34 16.16
CA PHE A 277 21.14 -8.53 16.98
C PHE A 277 21.52 -8.53 18.47
N ARG A 278 21.83 -9.71 19.05
CA ARG A 278 22.31 -9.79 20.44
C ARG A 278 23.62 -9.03 20.66
N ARG A 279 24.54 -9.07 19.69
CA ARG A 279 25.79 -8.31 19.73
C ARG A 279 25.52 -6.80 19.72
N ILE A 280 24.64 -6.34 18.84
CA ILE A 280 24.25 -4.93 18.73
C ILE A 280 23.61 -4.44 20.03
N LEU A 281 22.65 -5.18 20.59
CA LEU A 281 22.02 -4.81 21.86
C LEU A 281 23.03 -4.69 23.01
N LYS A 282 24.00 -5.61 23.07
CA LYS A 282 25.08 -5.52 24.04
C LYS A 282 25.89 -4.24 23.87
N VAL A 283 26.24 -3.87 22.64
CA VAL A 283 26.96 -2.63 22.35
C VAL A 283 26.14 -1.39 22.75
N ILE A 284 24.84 -1.36 22.45
CA ILE A 284 23.93 -0.29 22.87
C ILE A 284 23.94 -0.14 24.40
N GLY A 285 23.82 -1.25 25.13
CA GLY A 285 23.86 -1.25 26.60
C GLY A 285 25.20 -0.79 27.16
N ASP A 286 26.31 -1.30 26.60
CA ASP A 286 27.66 -0.89 27.00
C ASP A 286 27.89 0.62 26.81
N ILE A 287 27.38 1.20 25.72
CA ILE A 287 27.46 2.65 25.44
C ILE A 287 26.59 3.43 26.42
N GLY A 288 25.36 2.97 26.65
CA GLY A 288 24.44 3.63 27.57
C GLY A 288 25.03 3.73 28.98
N GLU A 289 25.48 2.60 29.53
CA GLU A 289 26.15 2.58 30.83
C GLU A 289 27.41 3.46 30.86
N LEU A 290 28.18 3.49 29.76
CA LEU A 290 29.40 4.26 29.67
C LEU A 290 29.12 5.76 29.70
N PHE A 291 28.14 6.23 28.93
CA PHE A 291 27.74 7.63 28.89
C PHE A 291 27.14 8.08 30.21
N GLU A 292 26.28 7.28 30.83
CA GLU A 292 25.75 7.57 32.17
C GLU A 292 26.86 7.74 33.21
N ARG A 293 27.83 6.81 33.26
CA ARG A 293 28.95 6.89 34.22
C ARG A 293 29.86 8.10 34.01
N ARG A 294 29.91 8.63 32.79
CA ARG A 294 30.74 9.79 32.42
C ARG A 294 29.95 11.10 32.38
N GLY A 295 28.64 11.07 32.67
CA GLY A 295 27.78 12.24 32.67
C GLY A 295 27.54 12.83 31.28
N VAL A 296 27.60 12.02 30.22
CA VAL A 296 27.26 12.43 28.85
C VAL A 296 25.76 12.22 28.68
N GLU A 297 25.01 13.27 28.34
CA GLU A 297 23.61 13.11 27.99
C GLU A 297 23.50 12.57 26.57
N TYR A 298 22.65 11.56 26.38
CA TYR A 298 22.51 10.92 25.09
C TYR A 298 21.09 10.43 24.84
N VAL A 299 20.79 10.18 23.57
CA VAL A 299 19.57 9.49 23.15
C VAL A 299 19.82 8.72 21.85
N PHE A 300 19.44 7.44 21.83
CA PHE A 300 19.43 6.62 20.61
C PHE A 300 18.14 6.89 19.85
N PHE A 301 18.19 7.21 18.57
CA PHE A 301 17.00 7.52 17.78
C PHE A 301 16.98 6.75 16.46
N LYS A 302 15.80 6.50 15.88
CA LYS A 302 15.59 5.71 14.64
C LYS A 302 16.13 4.26 14.70
N THR A 303 16.75 3.86 15.81
CA THR A 303 17.54 2.64 15.93
C THR A 303 16.69 1.48 16.45
N LEU A 304 15.80 1.74 17.40
CA LEU A 304 15.03 0.73 18.13
C LEU A 304 13.52 0.98 17.96
N PRO A 305 12.88 0.41 16.91
CA PRO A 305 11.43 0.52 16.74
C PRO A 305 10.65 -0.22 17.83
N PRO A 306 9.32 -0.01 17.95
CA PRO A 306 8.45 -0.70 18.90
C PRO A 306 8.18 -2.19 18.56
N PHE A 307 9.10 -2.82 17.81
CA PHE A 307 9.09 -4.23 17.44
C PHE A 307 10.52 -4.71 17.20
N ARG A 308 10.72 -6.03 17.16
CA ARG A 308 12.06 -6.61 16.97
C ARG A 308 12.57 -6.39 15.55
N GLN A 309 13.53 -5.49 15.36
CA GLN A 309 14.18 -5.24 14.07
C GLN A 309 15.70 -5.34 14.23
N LEU A 310 16.42 -5.75 13.18
CA LEU A 310 17.88 -5.66 13.18
C LEU A 310 18.29 -4.21 12.89
N PRO A 311 18.91 -3.48 13.85
CA PRO A 311 19.39 -2.14 13.58
C PRO A 311 20.51 -2.20 12.54
N ARG A 312 20.44 -1.32 11.53
CA ARG A 312 21.48 -1.18 10.49
C ARG A 312 22.52 -0.16 10.90
N ASP A 313 22.02 0.97 11.37
CA ASP A 313 22.80 2.11 11.83
C ASP A 313 22.41 2.35 13.30
N LEU A 314 23.39 2.69 14.14
CA LEU A 314 23.16 3.07 15.53
C LEU A 314 23.32 4.58 15.66
N ASP A 315 22.23 5.31 15.46
CA ASP A 315 22.22 6.76 15.54
C ASP A 315 22.07 7.22 17.00
N VAL A 316 23.03 8.00 17.49
CA VAL A 316 23.06 8.52 18.87
C VAL A 316 23.31 10.02 18.85
N LEU A 317 22.39 10.80 19.42
CA LEU A 317 22.60 12.22 19.67
C LEU A 317 23.21 12.39 21.07
N VAL A 318 24.22 13.26 21.19
CA VAL A 318 24.86 13.61 22.47
C VAL A 318 24.94 15.12 22.68
N ASP A 319 25.00 15.55 23.93
CA ASP A 319 25.20 16.95 24.32
C ASP A 319 26.67 17.40 24.22
N ASP A 320 27.61 16.56 24.66
CA ASP A 320 29.05 16.77 24.58
C ASP A 320 29.70 15.82 23.58
N PHE A 321 29.72 16.25 22.31
CA PHE A 321 30.31 15.47 21.23
C PHE A 321 31.79 15.13 21.45
N ALA A 322 32.60 16.11 21.88
CA ALA A 322 34.03 15.91 22.05
C ALA A 322 34.33 14.93 23.19
N GLY A 323 33.62 15.08 24.32
CA GLY A 323 33.68 14.16 25.45
C GLY A 323 33.22 12.76 25.06
N ALA A 324 32.08 12.62 24.38
CA ALA A 324 31.55 11.35 23.91
C ALA A 324 32.53 10.60 23.00
N VAL A 325 33.15 11.28 22.03
CA VAL A 325 34.19 10.69 21.16
C VAL A 325 35.39 10.23 21.98
N GLY A 326 35.85 11.03 22.94
CA GLY A 326 36.96 10.67 23.83
C GLY A 326 36.65 9.40 24.62
N VAL A 327 35.48 9.35 25.24
CA VAL A 327 34.98 8.23 26.04
C VAL A 327 34.85 6.94 25.21
N LEU A 328 34.33 7.04 23.99
CA LEU A 328 34.25 5.89 23.09
C LEU A 328 35.64 5.41 22.64
N LYS A 329 36.57 6.31 22.32
CA LYS A 329 37.95 5.95 21.97
C LYS A 329 38.67 5.22 23.10
N GLU A 330 38.49 5.67 24.35
CA GLU A 330 39.03 4.97 25.53
C GLU A 330 38.51 3.53 25.65
N LYS A 331 37.34 3.24 25.09
CA LYS A 331 36.71 1.91 25.05
C LYS A 331 36.95 1.14 23.75
N GLY A 332 37.91 1.58 22.95
CA GLY A 332 38.40 0.89 21.76
C GLY A 332 37.65 1.19 20.47
N PHE A 333 36.69 2.12 20.48
CA PHE A 333 36.03 2.57 19.26
C PHE A 333 37.00 3.38 18.38
N ARG A 334 36.92 3.16 17.07
CA ARG A 334 37.74 3.88 16.08
C ARG A 334 36.84 4.66 15.14
N ILE A 335 37.24 5.89 14.82
CA ILE A 335 36.54 6.69 13.81
C ILE A 335 36.78 6.03 12.44
N VAL A 336 35.69 5.66 11.76
CA VAL A 336 35.72 5.02 10.44
C VAL A 336 35.24 5.93 9.32
N LYS A 337 34.34 6.88 9.62
CA LYS A 337 33.82 7.86 8.65
C LYS A 337 33.66 9.23 9.28
N THR A 338 33.89 10.27 8.48
CA THR A 338 33.58 11.66 8.83
C THR A 338 32.72 12.26 7.73
N HIS A 339 31.58 12.81 8.12
CA HIS A 339 30.61 13.33 7.17
C HIS A 339 30.73 14.85 7.08
N ARG A 340 30.77 15.38 5.85
CA ARG A 340 30.89 16.84 5.62
C ARG A 340 29.53 17.55 5.57
N ALA A 341 28.47 16.79 5.34
CA ALA A 341 27.12 17.31 5.09
C ALA A 341 26.13 17.01 6.23
N HIS A 342 26.57 16.25 7.23
CA HIS A 342 25.80 15.83 8.39
C HIS A 342 26.63 16.09 9.65
N PRO A 343 26.02 16.55 10.74
CA PRO A 343 26.69 16.75 12.02
C PRO A 343 26.92 15.41 12.74
N GLU A 344 27.63 14.49 12.09
CA GLU A 344 27.84 13.13 12.58
C GLU A 344 29.27 12.61 12.30
N VAL A 345 29.74 11.70 13.16
CA VAL A 345 30.95 10.89 12.96
C VAL A 345 30.62 9.44 13.24
N SER A 346 31.03 8.56 12.33
CA SER A 346 30.84 7.12 12.49
C SER A 346 32.02 6.49 13.22
N LEU A 347 31.75 5.77 14.30
CA LEU A 347 32.73 5.02 15.07
C LEU A 347 32.41 3.52 15.04
N GLU A 348 33.43 2.67 14.94
CA GLU A 348 33.25 1.22 14.90
C GLU A 348 34.01 0.52 16.04
N ARG A 349 33.39 -0.53 16.60
CA ARG A 349 34.04 -1.54 17.43
C ARG A 349 33.40 -2.91 17.19
N ASP A 350 34.22 -3.94 17.05
CA ASP A 350 33.78 -5.34 16.87
C ASP A 350 32.79 -5.56 15.71
N GLY A 351 32.94 -4.78 14.63
CA GLY A 351 32.08 -4.80 13.46
C GLY A 351 30.69 -4.18 13.67
N VAL A 352 30.53 -3.37 14.72
CA VAL A 352 29.33 -2.56 15.00
C VAL A 352 29.70 -1.09 14.84
N GLU A 353 29.07 -0.44 13.86
CA GLU A 353 29.20 0.99 13.56
C GLU A 353 28.14 1.79 14.32
N ILE A 354 28.52 2.97 14.82
CA ILE A 354 27.67 3.92 15.55
C ILE A 354 27.87 5.28 14.93
N ASP A 355 26.78 5.93 14.56
CA ASP A 355 26.77 7.30 14.08
C ASP A 355 26.51 8.21 15.28
N LEU A 356 27.55 8.92 15.68
CA LEU A 356 27.50 9.86 16.80
C LEU A 356 27.20 11.26 16.27
N HIS A 357 26.03 11.77 16.61
CA HIS A 357 25.47 13.03 16.15
C HIS A 357 25.62 14.13 17.20
N TRP A 358 25.80 15.36 16.74
CA TRP A 358 25.68 16.58 17.54
C TRP A 358 24.63 17.56 17.00
N GLY A 359 23.82 17.10 16.03
CA GLY A 359 22.74 17.84 15.41
C GLY A 359 21.72 16.89 14.79
N VAL A 360 20.44 17.27 14.74
CA VAL A 360 19.40 16.45 14.07
C VAL A 360 19.12 17.05 12.69
N GLU A 361 20.04 16.81 11.76
CA GLU A 361 20.03 17.41 10.42
C GLU A 361 20.20 16.39 9.29
N TRP A 362 19.37 16.51 8.25
CA TRP A 362 19.52 15.74 7.02
C TRP A 362 19.53 16.64 5.79
N ALA A 363 20.48 16.40 4.90
CA ALA A 363 20.65 17.18 3.66
C ALA A 363 20.74 18.70 3.91
N GLY A 364 21.41 19.10 5.01
CA GLY A 364 21.56 20.50 5.41
C GLY A 364 20.29 21.15 5.97
N ARG A 365 19.27 20.36 6.32
CA ARG A 365 18.02 20.83 6.93
C ARG A 365 17.93 20.36 8.37
N ARG A 366 17.86 21.30 9.30
CA ARG A 366 17.58 21.02 10.71
C ARG A 366 16.14 20.54 10.86
N VAL A 367 15.95 19.37 11.48
CA VAL A 367 14.64 18.74 11.66
C VAL A 367 14.05 19.03 13.02
N LEU A 368 14.85 18.94 14.08
CA LEU A 368 14.45 19.20 15.46
C LEU A 368 15.54 19.97 16.20
N ASP A 369 15.16 20.61 17.31
CA ASP A 369 16.11 21.21 18.24
C ASP A 369 16.74 20.12 19.11
N GLU A 370 18.07 20.08 19.18
CA GLU A 370 18.84 19.04 19.86
C GLU A 370 18.62 19.05 21.36
N ASN A 371 18.52 20.25 21.97
CA ASN A 371 18.30 20.38 23.40
C ASN A 371 16.89 19.92 23.77
N GLU A 372 15.88 20.29 22.97
CA GLU A 372 14.53 19.75 23.13
C GLU A 372 14.52 18.22 22.95
N PHE A 373 15.24 17.70 21.98
CA PHE A 373 15.30 16.25 21.72
C PHE A 373 15.92 15.47 22.88
N LEU A 374 17.06 15.94 23.40
CA LEU A 374 17.76 15.35 24.54
C LEU A 374 16.96 15.47 25.84
N SER A 375 16.32 16.61 26.09
CA SER A 375 15.52 16.84 27.31
C SER A 375 14.20 16.06 27.32
N ASN A 376 13.69 15.66 26.16
CA ASN A 376 12.48 14.84 26.02
C ASN A 376 12.77 13.35 25.78
N ARG A 377 13.94 12.86 26.23
CA ARG A 377 14.28 11.43 26.22
C ARG A 377 13.51 10.66 27.30
N VAL A 378 13.27 9.38 27.03
CA VAL A 378 12.54 8.45 27.89
C VAL A 378 13.38 7.18 28.07
N LEU A 379 13.54 6.76 29.31
CA LEU A 379 14.20 5.49 29.61
C LEU A 379 13.30 4.33 29.19
N CYS A 380 13.79 3.49 28.29
CA CYS A 380 13.10 2.34 27.74
C CYS A 380 13.92 1.08 27.97
N ARG A 381 13.24 -0.01 28.36
CA ARG A 381 13.85 -1.34 28.46
C ARG A 381 13.61 -2.14 27.19
N VAL A 382 14.66 -2.46 26.45
CA VAL A 382 14.62 -3.22 25.20
C VAL A 382 15.45 -4.49 25.36
N ASP A 383 14.80 -5.66 25.31
CA ASP A 383 15.43 -6.98 25.43
C ASP A 383 16.45 -7.10 26.58
N GLY A 384 16.12 -6.47 27.72
CA GLY A 384 16.91 -6.54 28.94
C GLY A 384 17.94 -5.42 29.12
N VAL A 385 18.08 -4.53 28.13
CA VAL A 385 18.96 -3.34 28.18
C VAL A 385 18.12 -2.09 28.44
N ASP A 386 18.53 -1.26 29.39
CA ASP A 386 17.93 0.04 29.65
C ASP A 386 18.65 1.10 28.79
N VAL A 387 17.88 1.88 28.03
CA VAL A 387 18.40 2.84 27.05
C VAL A 387 17.48 4.04 26.92
N TYR A 388 18.06 5.24 26.75
CA TYR A 388 17.28 6.43 26.44
C TYR A 388 16.91 6.48 24.95
N LEU A 389 15.60 6.56 24.70
CA LEU A 389 14.99 6.79 23.38
C LEU A 389 14.22 8.13 23.40
N PRO A 390 13.96 8.77 22.25
CA PRO A 390 13.14 9.96 22.21
C PRO A 390 11.72 9.65 22.65
N SER A 391 11.03 10.64 23.21
CA SER A 391 9.60 10.54 23.38
C SER A 391 8.91 10.30 22.01
N PRO A 392 7.75 9.60 21.99
CA PRO A 392 7.17 9.11 20.74
C PRO A 392 6.97 10.17 19.65
N GLU A 393 6.63 11.41 20.03
CA GLU A 393 6.36 12.51 19.11
C GLU A 393 7.62 12.96 18.34
N TYR A 394 8.75 12.99 19.03
CA TYR A 394 10.05 13.30 18.43
C TYR A 394 10.57 12.13 17.59
N GLU A 395 10.39 10.89 18.08
CA GLU A 395 10.76 9.68 17.33
C GLU A 395 9.99 9.58 16.00
N LEU A 396 8.66 9.81 16.03
CA LEU A 396 7.83 9.81 14.83
C LEU A 396 8.30 10.88 13.84
N THR A 397 8.61 12.08 14.32
CA THR A 397 9.07 13.20 13.48
C THR A 397 10.39 12.86 12.78
N VAL A 398 11.34 12.28 13.52
CA VAL A 398 12.63 11.85 12.97
C VAL A 398 12.46 10.74 11.94
N VAL A 399 11.68 9.70 12.23
CA VAL A 399 11.46 8.59 11.27
C VAL A 399 10.82 9.10 9.98
N LEU A 400 9.82 9.99 10.08
CA LEU A 400 9.18 10.60 8.92
C LEU A 400 10.16 11.48 8.12
N ALA A 401 10.95 12.31 8.80
CA ALA A 401 11.94 13.18 8.17
C ALA A 401 13.03 12.36 7.45
N HIS A 402 13.52 11.30 8.08
CA HIS A 402 14.52 10.40 7.53
C HIS A 402 14.04 9.75 6.21
N SER A 403 12.82 9.20 6.20
CA SER A 403 12.25 8.60 4.98
C SER A 403 12.08 9.62 3.86
N VAL A 404 11.83 10.90 4.17
CA VAL A 404 11.66 11.97 3.16
C VAL A 404 12.98 12.55 2.69
N LEU A 405 13.84 12.97 3.61
CA LEU A 405 15.03 13.79 3.35
C LEU A 405 16.25 12.95 2.99
N GLN A 406 16.43 11.78 3.62
CA GLN A 406 17.59 10.93 3.39
C GLN A 406 17.30 9.88 2.32
N HIS A 407 16.26 9.06 2.53
CA HIS A 407 15.92 7.96 1.62
C HIS A 407 15.17 8.46 0.37
N GLY A 408 14.14 9.26 0.58
CA GLY A 408 13.11 9.61 -0.41
C GLY A 408 12.30 8.41 -0.93
N TYR A 409 12.23 7.36 -0.12
CA TYR A 409 11.37 6.21 -0.28
C TYR A 409 10.98 5.67 1.11
N LEU A 410 9.91 4.88 1.16
CA LEU A 410 9.42 4.22 2.36
C LEU A 410 9.65 2.71 2.26
N THR A 411 10.39 2.15 3.21
CA THR A 411 10.53 0.70 3.42
C THR A 411 9.39 0.11 4.26
N LEU A 412 9.20 -1.22 4.25
CA LEU A 412 8.24 -1.86 5.16
C LEU A 412 8.63 -1.70 6.63
N GLY A 413 9.93 -1.70 6.97
CA GLY A 413 10.41 -1.48 8.33
C GLY A 413 10.01 -0.11 8.86
N GLU A 414 10.27 0.95 8.10
CA GLU A 414 9.85 2.32 8.44
C GLU A 414 8.31 2.44 8.49
N LEU A 415 7.59 1.80 7.57
CA LEU A 415 6.13 1.75 7.61
C LEU A 415 5.62 1.15 8.92
N HIS A 416 6.19 0.02 9.34
CA HIS A 416 5.81 -0.65 10.58
C HIS A 416 6.25 0.14 11.82
N PHE A 417 7.34 0.89 11.73
CA PHE A 417 7.77 1.81 12.78
C PHE A 417 6.71 2.91 12.97
N ILE A 418 6.36 3.61 11.90
CA ILE A 418 5.30 4.64 11.89
C ILE A 418 3.99 4.04 12.40
N ARG A 419 3.60 2.85 11.92
CA ARG A 419 2.37 2.17 12.36
C ARG A 419 2.36 1.86 13.85
N GLY A 420 3.48 1.36 14.41
CA GLY A 420 3.57 1.07 15.84
C GLY A 420 3.44 2.31 16.70
N LEU A 421 4.12 3.40 16.32
CA LEU A 421 4.04 4.67 17.01
C LEU A 421 2.61 5.22 16.97
N VAL A 422 2.02 5.37 15.77
CA VAL A 422 0.67 5.91 15.55
C VAL A 422 -0.41 5.05 16.21
N ASP A 423 -0.23 3.73 16.25
CA ASP A 423 -1.23 2.87 16.90
C ASP A 423 -1.19 3.00 18.43
N LYS A 424 0.00 3.03 19.02
CA LYS A 424 0.21 3.00 20.47
C LYS A 424 0.00 4.35 21.15
N TYR A 425 0.31 5.45 20.48
CA TYR A 425 0.33 6.78 21.08
C TYR A 425 -0.62 7.76 20.39
N ARG A 426 -0.93 8.86 21.08
CA ARG A 426 -1.63 10.02 20.51
C ARG A 426 -0.60 11.11 20.23
N PHE A 427 -0.73 11.75 19.08
CA PHE A 427 0.23 12.76 18.60
C PHE A 427 -0.43 14.11 18.43
N ASP A 428 0.31 15.17 18.75
CA ASP A 428 -0.02 16.51 18.28
C ASP A 428 0.60 16.70 16.89
N TRP A 429 -0.15 16.26 15.88
CA TRP A 429 0.25 16.39 14.48
C TRP A 429 0.63 17.83 14.09
N LYS A 430 0.11 18.85 14.79
CA LYS A 430 0.48 20.24 14.51
C LYS A 430 1.97 20.48 14.72
N LYS A 431 2.58 19.90 15.75
CA LYS A 431 4.02 20.02 15.99
C LYS A 431 4.84 19.36 14.88
N VAL A 432 4.43 18.15 14.47
CA VAL A 432 5.07 17.42 13.37
C VAL A 432 5.02 18.24 12.08
N PHE A 433 3.86 18.83 11.74
CA PHE A 433 3.72 19.68 10.56
C PHE A 433 4.53 20.99 10.66
N ILE A 434 4.59 21.63 11.83
CA ILE A 434 5.42 22.83 12.03
C ILE A 434 6.91 22.49 11.87
N ALA A 435 7.38 21.36 12.40
CA ALA A 435 8.76 20.91 12.19
C ALA A 435 9.04 20.65 10.71
N ALA A 436 8.09 20.01 10.00
CA ALA A 436 8.18 19.79 8.56
C ALA A 436 8.18 21.07 7.72
N GLU A 437 7.37 22.07 8.10
CA GLU A 437 7.31 23.36 7.43
C GLU A 437 8.61 24.14 7.64
N ARG A 438 9.10 24.23 8.88
CA ARG A 438 10.37 24.90 9.23
C ARG A 438 11.57 24.24 8.55
N GLY A 439 11.59 22.91 8.51
CA GLY A 439 12.62 22.14 7.82
C GLY A 439 12.45 22.11 6.30
N GLY A 440 11.35 22.65 5.75
CA GLY A 440 11.06 22.71 4.31
C GLY A 440 10.81 21.36 3.63
N TRP A 441 10.24 20.39 4.35
CA TRP A 441 9.93 19.04 3.84
C TRP A 441 8.44 18.65 3.98
N LEU A 442 7.57 19.63 4.23
CA LEU A 442 6.12 19.46 4.39
C LEU A 442 5.44 18.72 3.23
N ASN A 443 5.83 19.01 1.99
CA ASN A 443 5.26 18.32 0.82
C ASN A 443 5.63 16.83 0.79
N GLY A 444 6.88 16.50 1.14
CA GLY A 444 7.32 15.12 1.28
C GLY A 444 6.58 14.39 2.41
N LEU A 445 6.39 15.05 3.55
CA LEU A 445 5.59 14.53 4.68
C LEU A 445 4.15 14.20 4.25
N ASN A 446 3.47 15.14 3.58
CA ASN A 446 2.08 14.97 3.14
C ASN A 446 1.92 13.74 2.24
N ILE A 447 2.87 13.54 1.31
CA ILE A 447 2.84 12.37 0.43
C ILE A 447 3.16 11.09 1.21
N LEU A 448 4.16 11.12 2.09
CA LEU A 448 4.53 9.96 2.90
C LEU A 448 3.36 9.47 3.76
N LEU A 449 2.67 10.37 4.46
CA LEU A 449 1.49 10.03 5.27
C LEU A 449 0.37 9.43 4.40
N ASN A 450 0.17 9.95 3.20
CA ASN A 450 -0.78 9.41 2.24
C ASN A 450 -0.41 7.98 1.78
N ILE A 451 0.87 7.70 1.53
CA ILE A 451 1.36 6.35 1.23
C ILE A 451 1.10 5.40 2.41
N VAL A 452 1.42 5.82 3.63
CA VAL A 452 1.18 5.04 4.86
C VAL A 452 -0.30 4.69 4.98
N LYS A 453 -1.21 5.66 4.79
CA LYS A 453 -2.66 5.45 4.86
C LYS A 453 -3.15 4.46 3.80
N VAL A 454 -2.69 4.55 2.55
CA VAL A 454 -3.11 3.60 1.51
C VAL A 454 -2.62 2.19 1.84
N LYS A 455 -1.36 2.03 2.23
CA LYS A 455 -0.83 0.71 2.62
C LYS A 455 -1.57 0.14 3.83
N ASP A 456 -1.92 0.98 4.81
CA ASP A 456 -2.73 0.59 5.97
C ASP A 456 -4.12 0.08 5.57
N LEU A 457 -4.78 0.76 4.63
CA LEU A 457 -6.08 0.32 4.09
C LEU A 457 -5.99 -0.98 3.27
N LEU A 458 -4.96 -1.13 2.44
CA LEU A 458 -4.83 -2.28 1.54
C LEU A 458 -4.41 -3.56 2.27
N PHE A 459 -3.50 -3.45 3.25
CA PHE A 459 -2.84 -4.61 3.84
C PHE A 459 -3.12 -4.81 5.33
N TYR A 460 -3.47 -3.75 6.07
CA TYR A 460 -3.44 -3.73 7.53
C TYR A 460 -4.76 -3.29 8.18
N ALA A 461 -5.88 -3.63 7.53
CA ALA A 461 -7.24 -3.41 8.00
C ALA A 461 -7.64 -1.93 8.28
N GLY A 462 -6.84 -0.95 7.85
CA GLY A 462 -7.10 0.47 8.10
C GLY A 462 -6.97 0.85 9.58
N LYS A 463 -6.17 0.12 10.36
CA LYS A 463 -6.08 0.26 11.82
C LYS A 463 -5.67 1.66 12.28
N ILE A 464 -4.77 2.31 11.56
CA ILE A 464 -4.27 3.65 11.89
C ILE A 464 -4.82 4.73 10.96
N PHE A 465 -5.61 4.35 9.94
CA PHE A 465 -6.15 5.27 8.94
C PHE A 465 -6.80 6.53 9.53
N GLY A 466 -7.64 6.37 10.56
CA GLY A 466 -8.33 7.48 11.23
C GLY A 466 -7.46 8.24 12.25
N LYS A 467 -6.28 7.73 12.59
CA LYS A 467 -5.32 8.36 13.51
C LYS A 467 -4.35 9.29 12.78
N ILE A 468 -4.14 9.09 11.48
CA ILE A 468 -3.36 9.97 10.62
C ILE A 468 -4.27 11.05 10.03
N PRO A 469 -3.90 12.33 10.10
CA PRO A 469 -4.69 13.42 9.52
C PRO A 469 -4.92 13.25 8.02
N GLY A 470 -6.02 13.83 7.53
CA GLY A 470 -6.24 13.98 6.09
C GLY A 470 -5.33 15.07 5.55
N VAL A 471 -4.47 14.74 4.58
CA VAL A 471 -3.52 15.68 4.00
C VAL A 471 -3.75 15.78 2.50
N LYS A 472 -3.99 17.01 2.02
CA LYS A 472 -4.08 17.29 0.59
C LYS A 472 -2.67 17.25 0.00
N GLY A 473 -2.38 16.24 -0.80
CA GLY A 473 -1.17 16.20 -1.61
C GLY A 473 -1.35 16.98 -2.91
N GLU A 474 -0.32 17.70 -3.33
CA GLU A 474 -0.29 18.35 -4.66
C GLU A 474 -0.04 17.34 -5.79
N THR A 475 0.59 16.20 -5.46
CA THR A 475 0.86 15.12 -6.40
C THR A 475 -0.03 13.92 -6.10
N ALA A 476 -0.75 13.45 -7.11
CA ALA A 476 -1.59 12.27 -6.99
C ALA A 476 -0.78 10.97 -7.04
N LEU A 477 -1.09 10.03 -6.14
CA LEU A 477 -0.40 8.76 -6.01
C LEU A 477 -0.91 7.72 -7.02
N ASN A 478 0.02 6.94 -7.55
CA ASN A 478 -0.28 5.80 -8.41
C ASN A 478 -0.45 4.52 -7.56
N VAL A 479 -1.68 3.99 -7.51
CA VAL A 479 -2.02 2.84 -6.67
C VAL A 479 -1.15 1.60 -6.92
N SER A 480 -0.70 1.35 -8.15
CA SER A 480 0.10 0.15 -8.46
C SER A 480 1.53 0.25 -7.96
N ARG A 481 2.02 1.45 -7.64
CA ARG A 481 3.34 1.62 -7.00
C ARG A 481 3.27 1.44 -5.48
N LEU A 482 2.08 1.59 -4.90
CA LEU A 482 1.87 1.52 -3.46
C LEU A 482 1.82 0.08 -2.93
N THR A 483 1.66 -0.90 -3.82
CA THR A 483 1.70 -2.34 -3.49
C THR A 483 3.10 -2.93 -3.44
N ILE A 484 4.11 -2.16 -3.87
CA ILE A 484 5.52 -2.58 -3.84
C ILE A 484 6.05 -2.34 -2.41
N PRO A 485 6.79 -3.30 -1.82
CA PRO A 485 7.36 -3.17 -0.47
C PRO A 485 8.07 -1.84 -0.24
N VAL A 486 9.03 -1.51 -1.11
CA VAL A 486 9.72 -0.21 -1.12
C VAL A 486 8.99 0.76 -2.03
N THR A 487 8.42 1.81 -1.46
CA THR A 487 7.64 2.81 -2.20
C THR A 487 8.38 4.12 -2.28
N TRP A 488 8.85 4.46 -3.48
CA TRP A 488 9.53 5.72 -3.75
C TRP A 488 8.58 6.92 -3.72
N LEU A 489 9.03 8.01 -3.11
CA LEU A 489 8.33 9.28 -3.15
C LEU A 489 8.40 9.87 -4.58
N PRO A 490 7.37 10.59 -5.04
CA PRO A 490 7.42 11.29 -6.31
C PRO A 490 8.56 12.33 -6.32
N ILE A 491 9.33 12.38 -7.42
CA ILE A 491 10.44 13.33 -7.59
C ILE A 491 9.99 14.79 -7.45
N THR A 492 8.71 15.07 -7.70
CA THR A 492 8.14 16.42 -7.60
C THR A 492 8.21 17.02 -6.20
N VAL A 493 8.27 16.19 -5.15
CA VAL A 493 8.32 16.65 -3.76
C VAL A 493 9.70 16.57 -3.11
N LEU A 494 10.73 16.26 -3.91
CA LEU A 494 12.10 16.08 -3.43
C LEU A 494 12.96 17.22 -3.96
N ASP A 495 13.77 17.81 -3.10
CA ASP A 495 14.60 18.97 -3.45
C ASP A 495 15.68 18.62 -4.48
N SER A 496 16.40 17.52 -4.24
CA SER A 496 17.51 17.06 -5.08
C SER A 496 17.03 16.15 -6.21
N LYS A 497 16.21 16.70 -7.12
CA LYS A 497 15.55 15.94 -8.20
C LYS A 497 16.52 15.08 -9.03
N SER A 498 17.69 15.62 -9.39
CA SER A 498 18.69 14.93 -10.21
C SER A 498 19.31 13.72 -9.50
N LEU A 499 19.73 13.88 -8.24
CA LEU A 499 20.25 12.80 -7.42
C LEU A 499 19.18 11.72 -7.17
N HIS A 500 17.95 12.14 -6.93
CA HIS A 500 16.83 11.22 -6.75
C HIS A 500 16.52 10.40 -8.00
N ILE A 501 16.53 11.04 -9.18
CA ILE A 501 16.36 10.35 -10.46
C ILE A 501 17.49 9.34 -10.66
N LEU A 502 18.74 9.72 -10.41
CA LEU A 502 19.89 8.82 -10.54
C LEU A 502 19.74 7.59 -9.63
N ARG A 503 19.43 7.81 -8.34
CA ARG A 503 19.21 6.74 -7.35
C ARG A 503 18.06 5.81 -7.76
N TYR A 504 16.93 6.37 -8.19
CA TYR A 504 15.79 5.60 -8.65
C TYR A 504 16.12 4.78 -9.91
N LEU A 505 16.85 5.34 -10.86
CA LEU A 505 17.28 4.63 -12.07
C LEU A 505 18.26 3.50 -11.74
N LEU A 506 19.24 3.75 -10.86
CA LEU A 506 20.17 2.73 -10.38
C LEU A 506 19.43 1.58 -9.69
N TRP A 507 18.46 1.89 -8.83
CA TRP A 507 17.61 0.87 -8.22
C TRP A 507 16.82 0.08 -9.27
N LYS A 508 16.22 0.75 -10.25
CA LYS A 508 15.46 0.09 -11.31
C LYS A 508 16.31 -0.84 -12.18
N ILE A 509 17.59 -0.50 -12.40
CA ILE A 509 18.52 -1.25 -13.25
C ILE A 509 19.18 -2.39 -12.45
N CYS A 510 19.68 -2.09 -11.26
CA CYS A 510 20.53 -2.98 -10.48
C CYS A 510 19.81 -3.70 -9.33
N GLY A 511 18.58 -3.29 -8.99
CA GLY A 511 17.85 -3.79 -7.82
C GLY A 511 18.44 -3.34 -6.47
N ARG A 512 19.40 -2.41 -6.49
CA ARG A 512 20.17 -1.94 -5.34
C ARG A 512 19.61 -0.64 -4.79
N LEU A 513 19.31 -0.61 -3.50
CA LEU A 513 18.84 0.60 -2.84
C LEU A 513 20.04 1.42 -2.36
N PRO A 514 19.99 2.75 -2.44
CA PRO A 514 21.12 3.59 -2.04
C PRO A 514 21.56 3.42 -0.58
N TYR A 515 20.62 3.13 0.33
CA TYR A 515 20.88 3.08 1.77
C TYR A 515 20.52 1.74 2.42
N ASN A 516 19.76 0.88 1.74
CA ASN A 516 19.27 -0.38 2.30
C ASN A 516 19.72 -1.56 1.44
N GLU A 517 21.03 -1.80 1.40
CA GLU A 517 21.53 -3.05 0.83
C GLU A 517 21.16 -4.23 1.74
N PRO A 518 20.91 -5.42 1.18
CA PRO A 518 20.72 -6.62 1.99
C PRO A 518 21.95 -6.88 2.86
N GLU A 519 21.74 -7.50 4.01
CA GLU A 519 22.83 -7.93 4.87
C GLU A 519 23.78 -8.88 4.15
N GLU A 520 25.07 -8.62 4.26
CA GLU A 520 26.12 -9.39 3.58
C GLU A 520 26.04 -10.89 3.92
N ASN A 521 25.69 -11.22 5.17
CA ASN A 521 25.50 -12.61 5.60
C ASN A 521 24.34 -13.30 4.87
N ILE A 522 23.29 -12.56 4.53
CA ILE A 522 22.14 -13.07 3.78
C ILE A 522 22.52 -13.26 2.33
N GLU A 523 23.19 -12.30 1.71
CA GLU A 523 23.67 -12.43 0.32
C GLU A 523 24.62 -13.62 0.15
N LYS A 524 25.48 -13.89 1.12
CA LYS A 524 26.41 -15.03 1.09
C LYS A 524 25.71 -16.40 1.17
N ILE A 525 24.55 -16.48 1.82
CA ILE A 525 23.79 -17.73 1.96
C ILE A 525 22.94 -18.04 0.71
N LEU A 526 22.56 -17.01 -0.06
CA LEU A 526 21.60 -17.09 -1.17
C LEU A 526 22.23 -17.14 -2.57
#